data_AF-J9YVE5-F1
#
_entry.id   AF-J9YVE5-F1
#
_cell.length_a   1.000
_cell.length_b   1.000
_cell.length_c   1.000
_cell.angle_alpha   90.00
_cell.angle_beta   90.00
_cell.angle_gamma   90.00
#
_symmetry.space_group_name_H-M   'P 1'
#
loop_
_entity.id
_entity.type
_entity.pdbx_description
1 polymer ?
#
loop_
_entity_poly.entity_id
_entity_poly.type
_entity_poly.pdbx_seq_one_letter_code
_entity_poly.pdbx_strand_id
1 'polypeptide(L)'
;MSKIIKTLLATFTLAILANFSYADDNYYDQALKKFDKKNYDEAKFLLERNIVFNPKDAKSYLYLAKIFKEKENKKEEEKNLNTTLLLDPSNEDATLRLMDIAVENSNYSEVKELSEKFIKICKSLCKENERILESLKDLEPKNDS
;
A
#
# COMPACT_ATOMS: atom_id res chain seq x y z
N MET A 1 -29.90 -48.40 5.46
CA MET A 1 -30.02 -46.92 5.44
C MET A 1 -28.92 -46.22 6.25
N SER A 2 -28.73 -46.53 7.54
CA SER A 2 -27.69 -45.89 8.39
C SER A 2 -26.25 -45.96 7.84
N LYS A 3 -25.81 -47.11 7.28
CA LYS A 3 -24.46 -47.24 6.70
C LYS A 3 -24.22 -46.36 5.47
N ILE A 4 -25.22 -46.24 4.59
CA ILE A 4 -25.15 -45.44 3.36
C ILE A 4 -25.08 -43.93 3.68
N ILE A 5 -25.86 -43.49 4.68
CA ILE A 5 -25.84 -42.11 5.17
C ILE A 5 -24.47 -41.78 5.79
N LYS A 6 -23.88 -42.70 6.57
CA LYS A 6 -22.55 -42.50 7.15
C LYS A 6 -21.44 -42.41 6.08
N THR A 7 -21.51 -43.23 5.03
CA THR A 7 -20.56 -43.15 3.91
C THR A 7 -20.73 -41.86 3.10
N LEU A 8 -21.96 -41.36 2.91
CA LEU A 8 -22.21 -40.08 2.26
C LEU A 8 -21.71 -38.90 3.09
N LEU A 9 -21.90 -38.93 4.41
CA LEU A 9 -21.35 -37.90 5.30
C LEU A 9 -19.81 -37.90 5.26
N ALA A 10 -19.18 -39.06 5.30
CA ALA A 10 -17.72 -39.19 5.29
C ALA A 10 -17.08 -38.73 3.97
N THR A 11 -17.77 -38.95 2.84
CA THR A 11 -17.30 -38.47 1.53
C THR A 11 -17.51 -36.97 1.38
N PHE A 12 -18.60 -36.42 1.92
CA PHE A 12 -18.85 -34.98 1.94
C PHE A 12 -17.84 -34.23 2.83
N THR A 13 -17.51 -34.76 4.01
CA THR A 13 -16.47 -34.17 4.87
C THR A 13 -15.09 -34.26 4.25
N LEU A 14 -14.75 -35.37 3.57
CA LEU A 14 -13.48 -35.50 2.86
C LEU A 14 -13.37 -34.52 1.67
N ALA A 15 -14.47 -34.29 0.96
CA ALA A 15 -14.54 -33.29 -0.11
C ALA A 15 -14.37 -31.86 0.43
N ILE A 16 -14.97 -31.52 1.58
CA ILE A 16 -14.74 -30.23 2.24
C ILE A 16 -13.26 -30.08 2.63
N LEU A 17 -12.66 -31.09 3.25
CA LEU A 17 -11.24 -31.05 3.64
C LEU A 17 -10.28 -30.96 2.45
N ALA A 18 -10.59 -31.59 1.31
CA ALA A 18 -9.81 -31.45 0.09
C ALA A 18 -9.87 -30.01 -0.48
N ASN A 19 -10.96 -29.28 -0.24
CA ASN A 19 -11.08 -27.85 -0.58
C ASN A 19 -10.43 -26.93 0.47
N PHE A 20 -10.06 -27.42 1.65
CA PHE A 20 -9.30 -26.67 2.65
C PHE A 20 -7.78 -26.66 2.39
N SER A 21 -7.33 -27.36 1.34
CA SER A 21 -5.98 -27.25 0.80
C SER A 21 -5.82 -25.95 -0.03
N TYR A 22 -6.19 -24.79 0.54
CA TYR A 22 -5.65 -23.54 0.04
C TYR A 22 -4.27 -23.40 0.65
N ALA A 23 -3.25 -23.67 -0.16
CA ALA A 23 -1.89 -23.30 0.16
C ALA A 23 -1.90 -21.85 0.65
N ASP A 24 -1.24 -21.60 1.78
CA ASP A 24 -0.94 -20.28 2.34
C ASP A 24 0.04 -19.57 1.41
N ASP A 25 -0.43 -19.31 0.20
CA ASP A 25 0.34 -18.69 -0.86
C ASP A 25 0.32 -17.21 -0.55
N ASN A 26 1.45 -16.70 -0.04
CA ASN A 26 1.57 -15.30 0.34
C ASN A 26 1.48 -14.42 -0.93
N TYR A 27 0.24 -14.01 -1.27
CA TYR A 27 -0.05 -13.19 -2.45
C TYR A 27 0.74 -11.89 -2.45
N TYR A 28 1.02 -11.33 -1.26
CA TYR A 28 1.87 -10.15 -1.13
C TYR A 28 3.31 -10.44 -1.60
N ASP A 29 3.94 -11.53 -1.14
CA ASP A 29 5.31 -11.86 -1.58
C ASP A 29 5.38 -12.17 -3.08
N GLN A 30 4.35 -12.82 -3.63
CA GLN A 30 4.25 -13.02 -5.07
C GLN A 30 4.10 -11.69 -5.81
N ALA A 31 3.27 -10.78 -5.30
CA ALA A 31 3.10 -9.46 -5.87
C ALA A 31 4.41 -8.67 -5.87
N LEU A 32 5.19 -8.73 -4.79
CA LEU A 32 6.51 -8.09 -4.73
C LEU A 32 7.45 -8.61 -5.83
N LYS A 33 7.51 -9.93 -6.02
CA LYS A 33 8.31 -10.53 -7.11
C LYS A 33 7.87 -10.04 -8.49
N LYS A 34 6.57 -9.78 -8.70
CA LYS A 34 6.06 -9.22 -9.96
C LYS A 34 6.33 -7.72 -10.06
N PHE A 35 6.20 -6.98 -8.97
CA PHE A 35 6.51 -5.56 -8.87
C PHE A 35 7.98 -5.30 -9.22
N ASP A 36 8.91 -6.07 -8.64
CA ASP A 36 10.36 -5.96 -8.89
C ASP A 36 10.72 -6.25 -10.37
N LYS A 37 9.94 -7.11 -11.02
CA LYS A 37 10.04 -7.40 -12.46
C LYS A 37 9.32 -6.37 -13.34
N LYS A 38 8.74 -5.32 -12.74
CA LYS A 38 7.90 -4.30 -13.39
C LYS A 38 6.64 -4.85 -14.07
N ASN A 39 6.20 -6.05 -13.69
CA ASN A 39 4.93 -6.63 -14.13
C ASN A 39 3.78 -6.07 -13.29
N TYR A 40 3.51 -4.78 -13.45
CA TYR A 40 2.61 -4.02 -12.57
C TYR A 40 1.16 -4.49 -12.58
N ASP A 41 0.66 -4.99 -13.71
CA ASP A 41 -0.72 -5.52 -13.79
C ASP A 41 -0.90 -6.80 -12.96
N GLU A 42 0.07 -7.71 -13.03
CA GLU A 42 0.05 -8.94 -12.26
C GLU A 42 0.32 -8.69 -10.77
N ALA A 43 1.25 -7.77 -10.46
CA ALA A 43 1.47 -7.32 -9.09
C ALA A 43 0.20 -6.71 -8.48
N LYS A 44 -0.48 -5.82 -9.21
CA LYS A 44 -1.75 -5.22 -8.79
C LYS A 44 -2.79 -6.28 -8.50
N PHE A 45 -3.01 -7.23 -9.41
CA PHE A 45 -3.98 -8.30 -9.23
C PHE A 45 -3.71 -9.12 -7.96
N LEU A 46 -2.44 -9.47 -7.72
CA LEU A 46 -2.04 -10.22 -6.53
C LEU A 46 -2.22 -9.40 -5.24
N LEU A 47 -1.93 -8.10 -5.24
CA LEU A 47 -2.17 -7.21 -4.09
C LEU A 47 -3.66 -7.05 -3.78
N GLU A 48 -4.50 -6.87 -4.81
CA GLU A 48 -5.95 -6.81 -4.65
C GLU A 48 -6.49 -8.13 -4.09
N ARG A 49 -5.99 -9.27 -4.58
CA ARG A 49 -6.31 -10.58 -4.02
C ARG A 49 -5.82 -10.72 -2.57
N ASN A 50 -4.63 -10.23 -2.23
CA ASN A 50 -4.15 -10.23 -0.85
C ASN A 50 -5.09 -9.45 0.05
N ILE A 51 -5.54 -8.26 -0.37
CA ILE A 51 -6.46 -7.41 0.39
C ILE A 51 -7.82 -8.09 0.63
N VAL A 52 -8.31 -8.91 -0.29
CA VAL A 52 -9.55 -9.70 -0.08
C VAL A 52 -9.42 -10.61 1.14
N PHE A 53 -8.26 -11.25 1.34
CA PHE A 53 -8.01 -12.14 2.48
C PHE A 53 -7.48 -11.40 3.71
N ASN A 54 -6.71 -10.32 3.50
CA ASN A 54 -5.98 -9.55 4.50
C ASN A 54 -6.30 -8.04 4.37
N PRO A 55 -7.54 -7.60 4.64
CA PRO A 55 -7.99 -6.23 4.34
C PRO A 55 -7.29 -5.13 5.15
N LYS A 56 -6.53 -5.49 6.20
CA LYS A 56 -5.77 -4.55 7.03
C LYS A 56 -4.28 -4.54 6.72
N ASP A 57 -3.83 -5.23 5.66
CA ASP A 57 -2.43 -5.24 5.27
C ASP A 57 -2.02 -3.90 4.62
N ALA A 58 -1.54 -2.96 5.44
CA ALA A 58 -1.10 -1.64 5.01
C ALA A 58 -0.03 -1.68 3.91
N LYS A 59 0.80 -2.74 3.88
CA LYS A 59 1.85 -2.92 2.88
C LYS A 59 1.27 -3.15 1.48
N SER A 60 0.17 -3.90 1.38
CA SER A 60 -0.50 -4.12 0.09
C SER A 60 -1.00 -2.82 -0.52
N TYR A 61 -1.63 -1.96 0.28
CA TYR A 61 -2.05 -0.64 -0.16
C TYR A 61 -0.87 0.25 -0.56
N LEU A 62 0.25 0.19 0.17
CA LEU A 62 1.44 0.97 -0.16
C LEU A 62 2.02 0.56 -1.53
N TYR A 63 2.07 -0.74 -1.83
CA TYR A 63 2.53 -1.20 -3.14
C TYR A 63 1.52 -0.92 -4.26
N LEU A 64 0.22 -0.92 -3.97
CA LEU A 64 -0.77 -0.43 -4.94
C LEU A 64 -0.56 1.04 -5.26
N ALA A 65 -0.30 1.89 -4.27
CA ALA A 65 0.04 3.29 -4.50
C ALA A 65 1.28 3.44 -5.41
N LYS A 66 2.35 2.68 -5.13
CA LYS A 66 3.55 2.65 -5.98
C LYS A 66 3.24 2.24 -7.42
N ILE A 67 2.38 1.24 -7.62
CA ILE A 67 1.94 0.83 -8.97
C ILE A 67 1.14 1.94 -9.65
N PHE A 68 0.23 2.61 -8.93
CA PHE A 68 -0.57 3.69 -9.51
C PHE A 68 0.26 4.92 -9.85
N LYS A 69 1.34 5.19 -9.11
CA LYS A 69 2.37 6.17 -9.49
C LYS A 69 2.97 5.86 -10.86
N GLU A 70 3.43 4.63 -11.07
CA GLU A 70 4.01 4.18 -12.37
C GLU A 70 2.99 4.22 -13.51
N LYS A 71 1.69 4.18 -13.19
CA LYS A 71 0.57 4.30 -14.14
C LYS A 71 0.06 5.73 -14.31
N GLU A 72 0.72 6.71 -13.69
CA GLU A 72 0.32 8.13 -13.69
C GLU A 72 -1.13 8.36 -13.20
N ASN A 73 -1.64 7.45 -12.37
CA ASN A 73 -2.99 7.55 -11.81
C ASN A 73 -2.93 8.13 -10.40
N LYS A 74 -2.77 9.46 -10.32
CA LYS A 74 -2.63 10.21 -9.06
C LYS A 74 -3.79 9.95 -8.08
N LYS A 75 -5.01 9.82 -8.59
CA LYS A 75 -6.21 9.59 -7.77
C LYS A 75 -6.13 8.27 -7.00
N GLU A 76 -5.79 7.17 -7.67
CA GLU A 76 -5.67 5.89 -6.99
C GLU A 76 -4.37 5.79 -6.19
N GLU A 77 -3.29 6.48 -6.58
CA GLU A 77 -2.09 6.62 -5.77
C GLU A 77 -2.41 7.24 -4.39
N GLU A 78 -2.97 8.46 -4.37
CA GLU A 78 -3.32 9.17 -3.13
C GLU A 78 -4.29 8.37 -2.25
N LYS A 79 -5.31 7.76 -2.86
CA LYS A 79 -6.28 6.93 -2.13
C LYS A 79 -5.61 5.76 -1.42
N ASN A 80 -4.68 5.08 -2.10
CA ASN A 80 -3.97 3.95 -1.52
C ASN A 80 -2.96 4.40 -0.45
N LEU A 81 -2.27 5.53 -0.64
CA LEU A 81 -1.39 6.12 0.39
C LEU A 81 -2.15 6.50 1.66
N ASN A 82 -3.30 7.16 1.50
CA ASN A 82 -4.18 7.51 2.61
C ASN A 82 -4.70 6.27 3.34
N THR A 83 -5.02 5.20 2.60
CA THR A 83 -5.41 3.91 3.19
C THR A 83 -4.25 3.27 3.94
N THR A 84 -3.02 3.33 3.42
CA THR A 84 -1.82 2.89 4.14
C THR A 84 -1.66 3.63 5.45
N LEU A 85 -1.80 4.97 5.47
CA LEU A 85 -1.66 5.76 6.70
C LEU A 85 -2.83 5.59 7.68
N LEU A 86 -4.01 5.21 7.20
CA LEU A 86 -5.13 4.83 8.05
C LEU A 86 -4.84 3.53 8.82
N LEU A 87 -4.17 2.58 8.17
CA LEU A 87 -3.85 1.26 8.73
C LEU A 87 -2.52 1.24 9.51
N ASP A 88 -1.54 2.02 9.07
CA ASP A 88 -0.23 2.22 9.68
C ASP A 88 0.12 3.72 9.68
N PRO A 89 -0.31 4.47 10.72
CA PRO A 89 -0.05 5.90 10.81
C PRO A 89 1.44 6.29 10.89
N SER A 90 2.32 5.32 11.18
CA SER A 90 3.77 5.50 11.32
C SER A 90 4.55 5.18 10.05
N ASN A 91 3.85 4.91 8.94
CA ASN A 91 4.48 4.55 7.68
C ASN A 91 5.21 5.75 7.06
N GLU A 92 6.54 5.76 7.18
CA GLU A 92 7.37 6.85 6.65
C GLU A 92 7.33 6.92 5.11
N ASP A 93 7.31 5.78 4.40
CA ASP A 93 7.26 5.74 2.92
C ASP A 93 5.95 6.35 2.38
N ALA A 94 4.81 6.02 2.99
CA ALA A 94 3.52 6.60 2.59
C ALA A 94 3.44 8.10 2.89
N THR A 95 3.92 8.53 4.06
CA THR A 95 3.93 9.96 4.43
C THR A 95 4.83 10.76 3.48
N LEU A 96 6.01 10.24 3.17
CA LEU A 96 6.95 10.89 2.26
C LEU A 96 6.37 11.06 0.86
N ARG A 97 5.69 10.04 0.32
CA ARG A 97 5.04 10.13 -1.00
C ARG A 97 3.91 11.14 -1.04
N LEU A 98 3.11 11.25 0.03
CA LEU A 98 2.10 12.32 0.11
C LEU A 98 2.75 13.70 0.16
N MET A 99 3.90 13.85 0.82
CA MET A 99 4.66 15.10 0.77
C MET A 99 5.12 15.42 -0.66
N ASP A 100 5.68 14.45 -1.40
CA ASP A 100 6.06 14.64 -2.81
C ASP A 100 4.84 15.07 -3.67
N ILE A 101 3.67 14.43 -3.48
CA ILE A 101 2.43 14.81 -4.18
C ILE A 101 1.98 16.23 -3.81
N ALA A 102 2.06 16.60 -2.53
CA ALA A 102 1.72 17.94 -2.06
C ALA A 102 2.67 19.01 -2.64
N VAL A 103 3.96 18.69 -2.81
CA VAL A 103 4.93 19.54 -3.54
C VAL A 103 4.49 19.70 -5.00
N GLU A 104 4.18 18.61 -5.71
CA GLU A 104 3.72 18.67 -7.10
C GLU A 104 2.45 19.51 -7.27
N ASN A 105 1.54 19.45 -6.30
CA ASN A 105 0.30 20.23 -6.28
C ASN A 105 0.49 21.67 -5.77
N SER A 106 1.73 22.08 -5.43
CA SER A 106 2.04 23.38 -4.83
C SER A 106 1.25 23.66 -3.52
N ASN A 107 0.88 22.61 -2.78
CA ASN A 107 0.15 22.72 -1.52
C ASN A 107 1.12 22.84 -0.33
N TYR A 108 1.73 24.02 -0.18
CA TYR A 108 2.74 24.27 0.84
C TYR A 108 2.25 24.04 2.28
N SER A 109 0.97 24.29 2.55
CA SER A 109 0.39 24.08 3.89
C SER A 109 0.38 22.59 4.25
N GLU A 110 -0.01 21.74 3.30
CA GLU A 110 -0.02 20.29 3.49
C GLU A 110 1.39 19.72 3.62
N VAL A 111 2.36 20.22 2.83
CA VAL A 111 3.77 19.79 2.98
C VAL A 111 4.29 20.11 4.38
N LYS A 112 3.99 21.29 4.93
CA LYS A 112 4.41 21.68 6.29
C LYS A 112 3.78 20.78 7.35
N GLU A 113 2.48 20.51 7.27
CA GLU A 113 1.77 19.60 8.19
C GLU A 113 2.34 18.17 8.15
N LEU A 114 2.52 17.62 6.95
CA LEU A 114 3.06 16.28 6.75
C LEU A 114 4.52 16.20 7.21
N SER A 115 5.35 17.23 6.98
CA SER A 115 6.74 17.32 7.47
C SER A 115 6.81 17.25 8.99
N GLU A 116 5.96 18.01 9.70
CA GLU A 116 5.89 17.98 11.16
C GLU A 116 5.52 16.60 11.72
N LYS A 117 4.63 15.90 11.03
CA LYS A 117 4.31 14.50 11.34
C LYS A 117 5.48 13.58 11.01
N PHE A 118 6.09 13.74 9.84
CA PHE A 118 7.14 12.89 9.31
C PHE A 118 8.35 12.82 10.23
N ILE A 119 8.83 13.97 10.73
CA ILE A 119 9.97 14.04 11.67
C ILE A 119 9.74 13.19 12.94
N LYS A 120 8.48 13.05 13.38
CA LYS A 120 8.12 12.26 14.57
C LYS A 120 8.10 10.75 14.32
N ILE A 121 7.88 10.33 13.07
CA ILE A 121 7.68 8.91 12.70
C ILE A 121 8.83 8.33 11.87
N CYS A 122 9.65 9.17 11.25
CA CYS A 122 10.72 8.73 10.35
C CYS A 122 11.75 7.89 11.12
N LYS A 123 12.32 6.91 10.41
CA LYS A 123 13.32 5.97 10.93
C LYS A 123 14.50 5.91 9.99
N SER A 124 14.26 5.60 8.73
CA SER A 124 15.29 5.43 7.70
C SER A 124 15.30 6.57 6.67
N LEU A 125 14.17 7.24 6.49
CA LEU A 125 13.99 8.27 5.46
C LEU A 125 14.04 9.71 6.02
N CYS A 126 14.50 9.92 7.26
CA CYS A 126 14.47 11.24 7.91
C CYS A 126 15.14 12.36 7.11
N LYS A 127 16.22 12.05 6.37
CA LYS A 127 16.93 13.01 5.51
C LYS A 127 16.09 13.52 4.35
N GLU A 128 15.08 12.76 3.92
CA GLU A 128 14.19 13.16 2.83
C GLU A 128 13.33 14.37 3.19
N ASN A 129 13.09 14.60 4.48
CA ASN A 129 12.39 15.79 4.96
C ASN A 129 13.13 17.08 4.58
N GLU A 130 14.45 17.10 4.75
CA GLU A 130 15.29 18.24 4.38
C GLU A 130 15.26 18.48 2.87
N ARG A 131 15.34 17.41 2.06
CA ARG A 131 15.24 17.50 0.60
C ARG A 131 13.92 18.12 0.17
N ILE A 132 12.80 17.68 0.75
CA ILE A 132 11.48 18.21 0.40
C ILE A 132 11.35 19.68 0.81
N LEU A 133 11.76 20.04 2.03
CA LEU A 133 11.69 21.43 2.48
C LEU A 133 12.60 22.36 1.65
N GLU A 134 13.75 21.88 1.17
CA GLU A 134 14.60 22.63 0.26
C GLU A 134 13.89 22.91 -1.07
N SER A 135 13.21 21.90 -1.64
CA SER A 135 12.45 22.07 -2.88
C SER A 135 11.34 23.13 -2.77
N LEU A 136 10.82 23.39 -1.56
CA LEU A 136 9.85 24.46 -1.35
C LEU A 136 10.46 25.86 -1.41
N LYS A 137 11.73 26.04 -1.03
CA LYS A 137 12.37 27.37 -1.02
C LYS A 137 12.51 27.95 -2.43
N ASP A 138 12.66 27.08 -3.42
CA ASP A 138 12.71 27.45 -4.82
C ASP A 138 11.32 27.78 -5.39
N LEU A 139 10.25 27.36 -4.70
CA LEU A 139 8.86 27.46 -5.14
C LEU A 139 8.06 28.53 -4.36
N GLU A 140 8.44 28.86 -3.12
CA GLU A 140 7.84 29.95 -2.36
C GLU A 140 8.11 31.29 -3.10
N PRO A 141 7.06 32.09 -3.39
CA PRO A 141 7.27 33.44 -3.91
C PRO A 141 8.18 34.19 -2.94
N LYS A 142 9.25 34.80 -3.46
CA LYS A 142 10.01 35.76 -2.65
C LYS A 142 9.03 36.86 -2.26
N ASN A 143 8.62 36.85 -0.99
CA ASN A 143 7.96 37.99 -0.39
C ASN A 143 9.02 39.09 -0.27
N ASP A 144 9.27 39.80 -1.36
CA ASP A 144 9.97 41.07 -1.34
C ASP A 144 9.09 42.03 -0.53
N SER A 145 9.45 42.22 0.74
CA SER A 145 8.92 43.28 1.61
C SER A 145 9.92 44.43 1.68
#